data_AF-A0A6L9S695-F1
#
_entry.id   AF-A0A6L9S695-F1
#
_cell.length_a   1.000
_cell.length_b   1.000
_cell.length_c   1.000
_cell.angle_alpha   90.00
_cell.angle_beta   90.00
_cell.angle_gamma   90.00
#
_symmetry.space_group_name_H-M   'P 1'
#
loop_
_entity.id
_entity.type
_entity.pdbx_description
1 polymer ?
#
loop_
_entity_poly.entity_id
_entity_poly.type
_entity_poly.pdbx_seq_one_letter_code
_entity_poly.pdbx_strand_id
1 'polypeptide(L)'
;MTGTEITSCTEALRLLAAYLDTELEEHEHGEMERHLQRCRSCYSRAEFEAHLKASIAELAHEPVPPRLSARVHTLIREFTVAGDR
;
A
#
# COMPACT_ATOMS: atom_id res chain seq x y z
N MET A 1 -11.76 -16.22 -11.85
CA MET A 1 -10.59 -15.33 -11.97
C MET A 1 -9.40 -16.11 -11.46
N THR A 2 -8.47 -16.48 -12.34
CA THR A 2 -7.23 -17.16 -11.98
C THR A 2 -6.31 -16.15 -11.31
N GLY A 3 -6.06 -16.30 -10.01
CA GLY A 3 -5.10 -15.46 -9.29
C GLY A 3 -3.70 -15.62 -9.89
N THR A 4 -2.98 -14.52 -10.04
CA THR A 4 -1.61 -14.51 -10.55
C THR A 4 -0.67 -15.06 -9.48
N GLU A 5 -0.07 -16.23 -9.71
CA GLU A 5 0.94 -16.79 -8.81
C GLU A 5 2.30 -16.12 -9.04
N ILE A 6 2.90 -15.52 -8.00
CA ILE A 6 4.21 -14.87 -8.08
C ILE A 6 5.33 -15.90 -7.93
N THR A 7 5.61 -16.62 -9.02
CA THR A 7 6.61 -17.71 -9.04
C THR A 7 8.02 -17.26 -9.41
N SER A 8 8.21 -16.00 -9.86
CA SER A 8 9.50 -15.49 -10.31
C SER A 8 9.81 -14.10 -9.79
N CYS A 9 11.10 -13.77 -9.66
CA CYS A 9 11.53 -12.42 -9.31
C CYS A 9 11.08 -11.40 -10.35
N THR A 10 11.03 -11.75 -11.63
CA THR A 10 10.57 -10.86 -12.70
C THR A 10 9.09 -10.49 -12.54
N GLU A 11 8.25 -11.44 -12.13
CA GLU A 11 6.85 -11.20 -11.80
C GLU A 11 6.74 -10.28 -10.58
N ALA A 12 7.46 -10.61 -9.51
CA ALA A 12 7.47 -9.82 -8.28
C ALA A 12 7.87 -8.36 -8.55
N LEU A 13 8.87 -8.13 -9.42
CA LEU A 13 9.30 -6.79 -9.78
C LEU A 13 8.27 -6.02 -10.60
N ARG A 14 7.49 -6.69 -11.46
CA ARG A 14 6.42 -6.04 -12.24
C ARG A 14 5.26 -5.61 -11.35
N LEU A 15 4.98 -6.37 -10.30
CA LEU A 15 3.88 -6.13 -9.37
C LEU A 15 4.30 -5.30 -8.14
N LEU A 16 5.60 -4.98 -8.00
CA LEU A 16 6.14 -4.34 -6.79
C LEU A 16 5.51 -2.97 -6.51
N ALA A 17 5.32 -2.15 -7.54
CA ALA A 17 4.69 -0.84 -7.38
C ALA A 17 3.25 -0.97 -6.85
N ALA A 18 2.44 -1.84 -7.47
CA ALA A 18 1.07 -2.10 -7.04
C ALA A 18 1.01 -2.69 -5.62
N TYR A 19 1.97 -3.55 -5.25
CA TYR A 19 2.10 -4.03 -3.87
C TYR A 19 2.34 -2.88 -2.89
N LEU A 20 3.30 -2.00 -3.20
CA LEU A 20 3.64 -0.85 -2.35
C LEU A 20 2.51 0.19 -2.26
N ASP A 21 1.63 0.27 -3.26
CA ASP A 21 0.43 1.12 -3.26
C ASP A 21 -0.81 0.42 -2.68
N THR A 22 -0.69 -0.82 -2.20
CA THR A 22 -1.81 -1.63 -1.69
C THR A 22 -2.92 -1.88 -2.73
N GLU A 23 -2.55 -1.90 -4.02
CA GLU A 23 -3.44 -2.08 -5.17
C GLU A 23 -3.54 -3.54 -5.65
N LEU A 24 -2.79 -4.45 -5.03
CA LEU A 24 -2.91 -5.88 -5.32
C LEU A 24 -4.15 -6.48 -4.67
N GLU A 25 -4.76 -7.46 -5.38
CA GLU A 25 -5.79 -8.30 -4.78
C GLU A 25 -5.22 -9.11 -3.60
N GLU A 26 -6.07 -9.48 -2.64
CA GLU A 26 -5.64 -10.13 -1.39
C GLU A 26 -4.78 -11.38 -1.62
N HIS A 27 -5.10 -12.17 -2.65
CA HIS A 27 -4.32 -13.33 -3.03
C HIS A 27 -2.91 -12.97 -3.51
N GLU A 28 -2.79 -11.98 -4.39
CA GLU A 28 -1.52 -11.53 -4.98
C GLU A 28 -0.65 -10.83 -3.94
N HIS A 29 -1.27 -10.08 -3.01
CA HIS A 29 -0.59 -9.50 -1.87
C HIS A 29 0.06 -10.59 -1.00
N GLY A 30 -0.67 -11.65 -0.68
CA GLY A 30 -0.12 -12.78 0.05
C GLY A 30 1.02 -13.48 -0.71
N GLU A 31 0.90 -13.66 -2.04
CA GLU A 31 1.97 -14.28 -2.85
C GLU A 31 3.23 -13.40 -2.85
N MET A 32 3.06 -12.06 -2.90
CA MET A 32 4.17 -11.12 -2.82
C MET A 32 4.87 -11.22 -1.47
N GLU A 33 4.13 -11.22 -0.37
CA GLU A 33 4.70 -11.39 0.98
C GLU A 33 5.52 -12.68 1.08
N ARG A 34 4.97 -13.81 0.60
CA ARG A 34 5.70 -15.08 0.56
C ARG A 34 6.99 -14.99 -0.25
N HIS A 35 6.96 -14.30 -1.38
CA HIS A 35 8.14 -14.11 -2.22
C HIS A 35 9.20 -13.26 -1.51
N LEU A 36 8.81 -12.12 -0.92
CA LEU A 36 9.71 -11.20 -0.22
C LEU A 36 10.36 -11.85 1.02
N GLN A 37 9.64 -12.72 1.72
CA GLN A 37 10.20 -13.50 2.85
C GLN A 37 11.31 -14.47 2.42
N ARG A 38 11.27 -14.97 1.18
CA ARG A 38 12.22 -15.99 0.68
C ARG A 38 13.34 -15.39 -0.18
N CYS A 39 13.07 -14.26 -0.85
CA CYS A 39 13.96 -13.67 -1.82
C CYS A 39 14.55 -12.35 -1.33
N ARG A 40 15.78 -12.40 -0.80
CA ARG A 40 16.48 -11.22 -0.27
C ARG A 40 16.67 -10.10 -1.30
N SER A 41 16.90 -10.43 -2.57
CA SER A 41 17.10 -9.41 -3.61
C SER A 41 15.82 -8.63 -3.92
N CYS A 42 14.67 -9.32 -3.96
CA CYS A 42 13.37 -8.67 -4.11
C CYS A 42 13.00 -7.88 -2.86
N TYR A 43 13.26 -8.40 -1.66
CA TYR A 43 13.10 -7.67 -0.41
C TYR A 43 13.89 -6.37 -0.39
N SER A 44 15.19 -6.41 -0.72
CA SER A 44 16.02 -5.21 -0.76
C SER A 44 15.56 -4.16 -1.76
N ARG A 45 14.97 -4.58 -2.90
CA ARG A 45 14.35 -3.65 -3.85
C ARG A 45 13.06 -3.05 -3.33
N ALA A 46 12.19 -3.86 -2.73
CA ALA A 46 10.94 -3.41 -2.13
C ALA A 46 11.19 -2.35 -1.05
N GLU A 47 12.15 -2.59 -0.15
CA GLU A 47 12.56 -1.65 0.89
C GLU A 47 13.09 -0.34 0.31
N PHE A 48 13.93 -0.42 -0.72
CA PHE A 48 14.48 0.76 -1.38
C PHE A 48 13.36 1.62 -1.99
N GLU A 49 12.44 1.00 -2.72
CA GLU A 49 11.31 1.70 -3.34
C GLU A 49 10.35 2.27 -2.29
N ALA A 50 10.08 1.54 -1.20
CA ALA A 50 9.28 2.03 -0.09
C ALA A 50 9.89 3.28 0.55
N HIS A 51 11.19 3.25 0.86
CA HIS A 51 11.92 4.40 1.39
C HIS A 51 11.95 5.59 0.41
N LEU A 52 12.11 5.32 -0.88
CA LEU A 52 12.07 6.36 -1.91
C LEU A 52 10.69 7.03 -1.96
N LYS A 53 9.60 6.24 -1.95
CA LYS A 53 8.22 6.77 -1.95
C LYS A 53 7.94 7.59 -0.70
N ALA A 54 8.36 7.13 0.48
CA ALA A 54 8.24 7.88 1.72
C ALA A 54 9.00 9.22 1.65
N SER A 55 10.24 9.21 1.17
CA SER A 55 11.04 10.44 1.00
C SER A 55 10.39 11.44 0.04
N ILE A 56 9.79 10.95 -1.05
CA ILE A 56 9.07 11.81 -2.01
C ILE A 56 7.79 12.38 -1.37
N ALA A 57 7.05 11.57 -0.62
CA ALA A 57 5.84 12.01 0.07
C ALA A 57 6.11 13.12 1.10
N GLU A 58 7.24 13.05 1.80
CA GLU A 58 7.66 14.09 2.75
C GLU A 58 7.96 15.45 2.07
N LEU A 59 8.46 15.43 0.83
CA LEU A 59 8.69 16.65 0.05
C LEU A 59 7.38 17.32 -0.40
N ALA A 60 6.32 16.55 -0.57
CA ALA A 60 5.01 17.02 -1.01
C ALA A 60 4.17 17.49 0.20
N HIS A 61 4.51 18.68 0.72
CA HIS A 61 3.78 19.26 1.85
C HIS A 61 2.86 20.41 1.40
N GLU A 62 1.65 20.07 0.95
CA GLU A 62 0.56 21.05 0.85
C GLU A 62 -0.33 20.92 2.11
N PRO A 63 -0.48 21.99 2.91
CA PRO A 63 -1.30 21.92 4.12
C PRO A 63 -2.76 21.64 3.76
N VAL A 64 -3.34 20.60 4.37
CA VAL A 64 -4.76 20.27 4.19
C VAL A 64 -5.62 21.45 4.66
N PRO A 65 -6.55 21.97 3.84
CA PRO A 65 -7.43 23.05 4.26
C PRO A 65 -8.21 22.67 5.54
N PRO A 66 -8.23 23.52 6.58
CA PRO A 66 -8.88 23.20 7.86
C PRO A 66 -10.35 22.78 7.72
N ARG A 67 -11.06 23.38 6.76
CA ARG A 67 -12.46 23.06 6.45
C ARG A 67 -12.62 21.62 5.93
N LEU A 68 -11.67 21.12 5.13
CA LEU A 68 -11.73 19.76 4.60
C LEU A 68 -11.47 18.75 5.73
N SER A 69 -10.42 18.96 6.51
CA SER A 69 -10.10 18.13 7.68
C SER A 69 -11.28 18.04 8.66
N ALA A 70 -11.90 19.18 9.01
CA ALA A 70 -13.06 19.21 9.91
C ALA A 70 -14.26 18.41 9.37
N ARG A 71 -14.52 18.49 8.06
CA ARG A 71 -15.59 17.71 7.40
C ARG A 71 -15.31 16.22 7.45
N VAL A 72 -14.08 15.80 7.14
CA VAL A 72 -13.67 14.38 7.19
C VAL A 72 -13.83 13.84 8.61
N HIS A 73 -13.35 14.56 9.63
CA HIS A 73 -13.51 14.15 11.03
C HIS A 73 -14.97 14.07 11.49
N THR A 74 -15.84 14.93 10.96
CA THR A 74 -17.27 14.89 11.25
C THR A 74 -17.90 13.62 10.67
N LEU A 75 -17.64 13.33 9.39
CA LEU A 75 -18.14 12.12 8.73
C LEU A 75 -17.66 10.85 9.42
N ILE A 76 -16.36 10.75 9.75
CA ILE A 76 -15.82 9.59 10.46
C ILE A 76 -16.59 9.36 11.78
N ARG A 77 -16.85 10.42 12.55
CA ARG A 77 -17.58 10.32 13.83
C ARG A 77 -19.03 9.87 13.65
N GLU A 78 -19.71 10.35 12.62
CA GLU A 78 -21.09 9.96 12.32
C GLU A 78 -21.18 8.46 11.98
N PHE A 79 -20.24 7.94 11.18
CA PHE A 79 -20.21 6.53 10.81
C PHE A 79 -19.74 5.60 11.94
N THR A 80 -18.79 6.02 12.78
CA THR A 80 -18.36 5.20 13.93
C THR A 80 -19.42 5.13 15.04
N VAL A 81 -20.25 6.15 15.20
CA VAL A 81 -21.39 6.15 16.14
C VAL A 81 -22.60 5.38 15.59
N ALA A 82 -22.73 5.27 14.27
CA ALA A 82 -23.82 4.53 13.62
C ALA A 82 -23.56 3.02 13.51
N GLY A 83 -22.30 2.57 13.53
CA GLY A 83 -21.92 1.14 13.45
C GLY A 83 -21.96 0.37 14.77
N ASP A 84 -22.25 1.05 15.88
CA ASP A 84 -22.32 0.47 17.23
C ASP A 84 -23.77 0.31 17.73
N ARG A 85 -24.72 0.17 16.78
CA ARG A 85 -26.15 0.02 17.04
C ARG A 85 -26.79 -1.10 16.23
#